data_AF-A0A349GNJ0-F1
#
_entry.id   AF-A0A349GNJ0-F1
#
_cell.length_a   1.000
_cell.length_b   1.000
_cell.length_c   1.000
_cell.angle_alpha   90.00
_cell.angle_beta   90.00
_cell.angle_gamma   90.00
#
_symmetry.space_group_name_H-M   'P 1'
#
loop_
_entity.id
_entity.type
_entity.pdbx_description
1 polymer ?
#
loop_
_entity_poly.entity_id
_entity_poly.type
_entity_poly.pdbx_seq_one_letter_code
_entity_poly.pdbx_strand_id
1 'polypeptide(L)'
;MKEKNFKRKFLAATLGALIVVNIMSLCDLSVVKLGNFSANLNSDEITTSVDDVTDETRESLKQDIIYALDNFETRIPLSDYNITTDVFSSIASEVLEQNPQYFYIAINSFTAGYSLNKYNSTGLFVASSATINYPENGDTEAIKNKINFVSETADQIISGIDDSMSDIEKALYVHDYLALNYKYDERIHSSDPNERSQSVFDIYNFFSQGTGVCQAYTTAYKYIMQYKLGIPSKMAISSSMGHAWNIIYVNGNWYHVDVTWDDPTPDMEGTVNHNYFLMSDEAMLANDHHDWRISDD
;
A
#
# COMPACT_ATOMS: atom_id res chain seq x y z
N MET A 1 -33.74 20.73 -12.41
CA MET A 1 -35.10 20.15 -12.26
C MET A 1 -35.28 19.02 -13.28
N LYS A 2 -34.70 17.85 -13.04
CA LYS A 2 -35.01 16.58 -13.72
C LYS A 2 -34.73 15.43 -12.75
N GLU A 3 -35.57 15.35 -11.74
CA GLU A 3 -35.89 14.10 -11.06
C GLU A 3 -36.88 13.29 -11.92
N LYS A 4 -36.87 11.98 -11.75
CA LYS A 4 -37.83 10.96 -12.25
C LYS A 4 -37.57 10.40 -13.63
N ASN A 5 -36.90 9.25 -13.64
CA ASN A 5 -37.35 7.96 -14.19
C ASN A 5 -36.11 7.05 -14.10
N PHE A 6 -36.09 6.01 -13.27
CA PHE A 6 -36.43 4.69 -13.79
C PHE A 6 -36.67 3.69 -12.62
N LYS A 7 -37.94 3.42 -12.30
CA LYS A 7 -38.37 2.19 -11.62
C LYS A 7 -39.13 1.34 -12.63
N ARG A 8 -38.91 0.01 -12.58
CA ARG A 8 -39.50 -1.14 -13.32
C ARG A 8 -38.47 -1.75 -14.30
N LYS A 9 -38.08 -3.03 -14.19
CA LYS A 9 -38.93 -4.22 -14.06
C LYS A 9 -38.21 -5.39 -13.34
N PHE A 10 -38.99 -6.16 -12.60
CA PHE A 10 -38.68 -7.45 -11.95
C PHE A 10 -39.21 -8.63 -12.80
N LEU A 11 -38.72 -9.85 -12.50
CA LEU A 11 -39.02 -11.21 -13.01
C LEU A 11 -38.26 -11.65 -14.29
N ALA A 12 -37.66 -12.83 -14.40
CA ALA A 12 -37.60 -14.03 -13.56
C ALA A 12 -36.48 -15.01 -14.02
N ALA A 13 -35.89 -15.70 -13.04
CA ALA A 13 -35.60 -17.14 -12.97
C ALA A 13 -34.59 -17.88 -13.91
N THR A 14 -33.82 -18.72 -13.20
CA THR A 14 -33.32 -20.10 -13.49
C THR A 14 -31.92 -20.38 -14.02
N LEU A 15 -31.12 -20.94 -13.11
CA LEU A 15 -30.31 -22.17 -13.18
C LEU A 15 -29.17 -22.28 -14.21
N GLY A 16 -27.94 -22.32 -13.71
CA GLY A 16 -26.77 -22.81 -14.44
C GLY A 16 -25.60 -23.03 -13.48
N ALA A 17 -25.33 -24.30 -13.16
CA ALA A 17 -24.27 -24.72 -12.26
C ALA A 17 -22.90 -24.77 -12.94
N LEU A 18 -21.86 -24.69 -12.10
CA LEU A 18 -20.47 -25.13 -12.31
C LEU A 18 -19.65 -24.45 -13.42
N ILE A 19 -18.57 -23.78 -13.02
CA ILE A 19 -17.20 -24.32 -13.06
C ILE A 19 -16.36 -23.41 -12.16
N VAL A 20 -15.86 -23.94 -11.04
CA VAL A 20 -14.80 -23.29 -10.25
C VAL A 20 -13.50 -23.65 -10.95
N VAL A 21 -13.01 -22.77 -11.82
CA VAL A 21 -11.60 -22.85 -12.26
C VAL A 21 -10.79 -22.16 -11.18
N ASN A 22 -10.12 -22.97 -10.36
CA ASN A 22 -9.00 -22.53 -9.55
C ASN A 22 -7.89 -22.06 -10.50
N ILE A 23 -7.81 -20.76 -10.77
CA ILE A 23 -6.66 -20.15 -11.43
C ILE A 23 -5.81 -19.57 -10.31
N MET A 24 -4.75 -20.31 -9.96
CA MET A 24 -3.69 -19.85 -9.06
C MET A 24 -3.17 -18.50 -9.56
N SER A 25 -3.41 -17.46 -8.76
CA SER A 25 -2.88 -16.11 -8.94
C SER A 25 -1.36 -16.16 -8.91
N LEU A 26 -0.72 -15.84 -10.03
CA LEU A 26 0.68 -15.43 -10.08
C LEU A 26 0.70 -13.91 -10.28
N CYS A 27 0.34 -13.17 -9.24
CA CYS A 27 0.77 -11.78 -9.11
C CYS A 27 2.15 -11.84 -8.46
N ASP A 28 3.19 -11.91 -9.30
CA ASP A 28 4.58 -11.94 -8.87
C ASP A 28 4.90 -10.58 -8.24
N LEU A 29 4.83 -10.47 -6.91
CA LEU A 29 5.30 -9.32 -6.12
C LEU A 29 6.84 -9.22 -6.14
N SER A 30 7.47 -9.68 -7.22
CA SER A 30 8.92 -9.76 -7.38
C SER A 30 9.49 -8.40 -7.79
N VAL A 31 9.44 -7.43 -6.87
CA VAL A 31 10.43 -6.34 -6.80
C VAL A 31 11.30 -6.45 -5.55
N VAL A 32 11.08 -7.46 -4.68
CA VAL A 32 11.98 -7.77 -3.56
C VAL A 32 12.68 -9.11 -3.80
N LYS A 33 13.70 -9.11 -4.67
CA LYS A 33 14.68 -10.20 -4.72
C LYS A 33 15.70 -9.98 -3.59
N LEU A 34 15.46 -10.57 -2.43
CA LEU A 34 16.51 -10.76 -1.42
C LEU A 34 17.50 -11.80 -1.97
N GLY A 35 18.71 -11.34 -2.28
CA GLY A 35 19.82 -12.21 -2.66
C GLY A 35 20.33 -12.97 -1.45
N ASN A 36 20.07 -14.28 -1.41
CA ASN A 36 20.69 -15.19 -0.44
C ASN A 36 22.21 -15.25 -0.67
N PHE A 37 23.00 -14.86 0.33
CA PHE A 37 24.38 -15.27 0.44
C PHE A 37 24.63 -15.87 1.82
N SER A 38 24.69 -17.20 1.88
CA SER A 38 25.09 -17.91 3.09
C SER A 38 26.62 -17.93 3.18
N ALA A 39 27.18 -17.36 4.24
CA ALA A 39 28.50 -17.73 4.72
C ALA A 39 28.34 -18.24 6.15
N ASN A 40 28.78 -19.47 6.38
CA ASN A 40 28.67 -20.17 7.65
C ASN A 40 30.07 -20.26 8.30
N LEU A 41 30.08 -20.30 9.64
CA LEU A 41 31.20 -20.51 10.60
C LEU A 41 31.93 -19.22 11.06
N ASN A 42 32.13 -18.92 12.35
CA ASN A 42 32.06 -19.71 13.57
C ASN A 42 31.78 -18.83 14.82
N SER A 43 31.29 -19.49 15.87
CA SER A 43 30.84 -18.99 17.18
C SER A 43 31.94 -18.42 18.09
N ASP A 44 31.49 -17.52 18.96
CA ASP A 44 32.15 -16.97 20.16
C ASP A 44 33.08 -15.78 19.96
N GLU A 45 32.53 -14.64 19.53
CA GLU A 45 32.99 -13.30 19.95
C GLU A 45 31.84 -12.30 19.75
N ILE A 46 31.74 -11.32 20.65
CA ILE A 46 30.62 -10.39 20.80
C ILE A 46 30.19 -9.76 19.46
N THR A 47 29.08 -10.23 18.89
CA THR A 47 28.43 -9.62 17.71
C THR A 47 27.26 -8.76 18.18
N THR A 48 27.49 -7.47 18.47
CA THR A 48 26.43 -6.48 18.24
C THR A 48 26.28 -6.38 16.72
N SER A 49 25.40 -7.20 16.14
CA SER A 49 25.08 -7.12 14.72
C SER A 49 24.53 -5.72 14.44
N VAL A 50 24.99 -5.12 13.36
CA VAL A 50 24.54 -3.83 12.81
C VAL A 50 23.04 -3.80 12.50
N ASP A 51 22.40 -4.96 12.58
CA ASP A 51 20.99 -5.19 12.33
C ASP A 51 20.10 -4.99 13.57
N ASP A 52 20.69 -4.86 14.77
CA ASP A 52 19.94 -4.63 16.01
C ASP A 52 19.86 -3.12 16.31
N VAL A 53 18.91 -2.44 15.66
CA VAL A 53 18.68 -0.99 15.76
C VAL A 53 17.73 -0.69 16.91
N THR A 54 18.10 0.24 17.78
CA THR A 54 17.22 0.68 18.88
C THR A 54 15.95 1.35 18.36
N ASP A 55 14.84 1.24 19.09
CA ASP A 55 13.57 1.92 18.73
C ASP A 55 13.76 3.42 18.54
N GLU A 56 14.59 4.07 19.38
CA GLU A 56 14.91 5.50 19.26
C GLU A 56 15.61 5.82 17.93
N THR A 57 16.59 5.01 17.53
CA THR A 57 17.31 5.18 16.25
C THR A 57 16.37 4.95 15.06
N ARG A 58 15.49 3.94 15.15
CA ARG A 58 14.50 3.65 14.11
C ARG A 58 13.53 4.81 13.93
N GLU A 59 12.94 5.32 15.02
CA GLU A 59 11.99 6.43 14.96
C GLU A 59 12.64 7.75 14.51
N SER A 60 13.87 8.03 14.95
CA SER A 60 14.63 9.18 14.46
C SER A 60 14.84 9.11 12.95
N LEU A 61 15.23 7.93 12.42
CA LEU A 61 15.43 7.76 10.98
C LEU A 61 14.12 7.88 10.20
N LYS A 62 13.01 7.32 10.70
CA LYS A 62 11.69 7.51 10.09
C LYS A 62 11.37 8.99 9.95
N GLN A 63 11.62 9.78 10.99
CA GLN A 63 11.35 11.21 10.98
C GLN A 63 12.25 11.98 10.00
N ASP A 64 13.52 11.59 9.85
CA ASP A 64 14.42 12.18 8.85
C ASP A 64 14.00 11.84 7.42
N ILE A 65 13.51 10.62 7.17
CA ILE A 65 12.97 10.22 5.86
C ILE A 65 11.71 11.03 5.55
N ILE A 66 10.78 11.15 6.50
CA ILE A 66 9.56 11.96 6.38
C ILE A 66 9.93 13.42 6.09
N TYR A 67 10.86 14.00 6.85
CA TYR A 67 11.33 15.36 6.63
C TYR A 67 11.91 15.55 5.22
N ALA A 68 12.72 14.60 4.76
CA ALA A 68 13.29 14.66 3.43
C ALA A 68 12.22 14.62 2.33
N LEU A 69 11.19 13.78 2.48
CA LEU A 69 10.08 13.67 1.54
C LEU A 69 9.18 14.92 1.56
N ASP A 70 8.87 15.45 2.73
CA ASP A 70 8.04 16.67 2.88
C ASP A 70 8.71 17.90 2.26
N ASN A 71 10.04 17.95 2.27
CA ASN A 71 10.82 19.07 1.76
C ASN A 71 11.43 18.81 0.37
N PHE A 72 11.15 17.66 -0.24
CA PHE A 72 11.76 17.24 -1.51
C PHE A 72 13.30 17.24 -1.49
N GLU A 73 13.90 16.94 -0.33
CA GLU A 73 15.35 16.80 -0.20
C GLU A 73 15.82 15.64 -1.07
N THR A 74 16.98 15.78 -1.69
CA THR A 74 17.55 14.76 -2.58
C THR A 74 18.54 13.84 -1.87
N ARG A 75 18.81 14.10 -0.59
CA ARG A 75 19.80 13.37 0.20
C ARG A 75 19.43 13.28 1.68
N ILE A 76 19.52 12.06 2.22
CA ILE A 76 19.40 11.78 3.66
C ILE A 76 20.78 11.40 4.20
N PRO A 77 21.36 12.14 5.15
CA PRO A 77 22.56 11.73 5.87
C PRO A 77 22.27 10.50 6.73
N LEU A 78 23.13 9.46 6.66
CA LEU A 78 22.94 8.21 7.42
C LEU A 78 24.10 7.89 8.36
N SER A 79 25.19 8.66 8.32
CA SER A 79 26.43 8.38 9.05
C SER A 79 26.26 8.27 10.56
N ASP A 80 25.25 8.97 11.10
CA ASP A 80 25.06 9.10 12.55
C ASP A 80 24.24 7.94 13.13
N TYR A 81 23.61 7.15 12.25
CA TYR A 81 22.76 6.02 12.63
C TYR A 81 23.53 4.71 12.83
N ASN A 82 24.73 4.59 12.26
CA ASN A 82 25.56 3.35 12.32
C ASN A 82 24.80 2.08 11.88
N ILE A 83 23.99 2.19 10.83
CA ILE A 83 23.16 1.10 10.26
C ILE A 83 23.72 0.57 8.94
N THR A 84 23.25 -0.60 8.50
CA THR A 84 23.49 -1.09 7.12
C THR A 84 22.56 -0.41 6.11
N THR A 85 22.84 -0.59 4.82
CA THR A 85 21.92 -0.15 3.76
C THR A 85 20.60 -0.94 3.77
N ASP A 86 20.63 -2.20 4.18
CA ASP A 86 19.45 -3.07 4.22
C ASP A 86 18.49 -2.64 5.33
N VAL A 87 19.03 -2.29 6.49
CA VAL A 87 18.26 -1.68 7.59
C VAL A 87 17.63 -0.35 7.16
N PHE A 88 18.39 0.51 6.46
CA PHE A 88 17.83 1.74 5.91
C PHE A 88 16.68 1.44 4.92
N SER A 89 16.86 0.48 4.02
CA SER A 89 15.82 0.08 3.06
C SER A 89 14.57 -0.47 3.74
N SER A 90 14.72 -1.25 4.83
CA SER A 90 13.59 -1.73 5.63
C SER A 90 12.81 -0.56 6.24
N ILE A 91 13.51 0.35 6.92
CA ILE A 91 12.88 1.50 7.59
C ILE A 91 12.25 2.46 6.56
N ALA A 92 12.90 2.68 5.42
CA ALA A 92 12.32 3.48 4.33
C ALA A 92 11.07 2.82 3.74
N SER A 93 11.05 1.49 3.59
CA SER A 93 9.84 0.76 3.16
C SER A 93 8.70 0.94 4.16
N GLU A 94 8.98 0.79 5.47
CA GLU A 94 7.99 1.04 6.53
C GLU A 94 7.42 2.47 6.44
N VAL A 95 8.26 3.49 6.24
CA VAL A 95 7.78 4.87 6.08
C VAL A 95 6.83 4.98 4.90
N LEU A 96 7.19 4.46 3.72
CA LEU A 96 6.33 4.53 2.53
C LEU A 96 5.01 3.77 2.72
N GLU A 97 5.04 2.60 3.36
CA GLU A 97 3.85 1.80 3.64
C GLU A 97 2.93 2.47 4.67
N GLN A 98 3.48 3.18 5.65
CA GLN A 98 2.71 3.90 6.67
C GLN A 98 2.11 5.23 6.18
N ASN A 99 2.72 5.81 5.13
CA ASN A 99 2.46 7.17 4.66
C ASN A 99 2.01 7.18 3.19
N PRO A 100 0.74 6.84 2.88
CA PRO A 100 0.22 6.78 1.51
C PRO A 100 0.20 8.13 0.79
N GLN A 101 0.43 9.27 1.48
CA GLN A 101 0.65 10.57 0.82
C GLN A 101 1.92 10.60 -0.04
N TYR A 102 2.86 9.69 0.19
CA TYR A 102 4.06 9.52 -0.63
C TYR A 102 3.88 8.53 -1.78
N PHE A 103 2.64 8.30 -2.25
CA PHE A 103 2.31 7.39 -3.36
C PHE A 103 3.12 7.60 -4.65
N TYR A 104 3.73 8.77 -4.83
CA TYR A 104 4.51 9.13 -6.01
C TYR A 104 5.94 8.55 -5.98
N ILE A 105 6.40 7.99 -4.86
CA ILE A 105 7.75 7.45 -4.71
C ILE A 105 7.72 6.00 -4.24
N ALA A 106 8.67 5.22 -4.74
CA ALA A 106 8.82 3.80 -4.41
C ALA A 106 10.19 3.55 -3.76
N ILE A 107 10.36 2.40 -3.09
CA ILE A 107 11.60 2.08 -2.36
C ILE A 107 12.85 2.08 -3.26
N ASN A 108 12.70 1.70 -4.54
CA ASN A 108 13.79 1.71 -5.52
C ASN A 108 14.20 3.12 -5.99
N SER A 109 13.46 4.18 -5.61
CA SER A 109 13.89 5.56 -5.79
C SER A 109 15.03 5.94 -4.84
N PHE A 110 15.22 5.20 -3.75
CA PHE A 110 16.29 5.43 -2.80
C PHE A 110 17.56 4.65 -3.18
N THR A 111 18.71 5.31 -3.15
CA THR A 111 20.01 4.67 -3.36
C THR A 111 20.93 4.98 -2.19
N ALA A 112 21.13 4.02 -1.30
CA ALA A 112 22.00 4.15 -0.14
C ALA A 112 23.46 3.77 -0.47
N GLY A 113 24.39 4.69 -0.20
CA GLY A 113 25.82 4.45 -0.30
C GLY A 113 26.41 4.03 1.04
N TYR A 114 27.45 3.20 1.03
CA TYR A 114 28.14 2.74 2.23
C TYR A 114 29.56 3.30 2.33
N SER A 115 30.08 3.37 3.54
CA SER A 115 31.48 3.73 3.82
C SER A 115 32.03 2.93 4.99
N LEU A 116 33.36 2.82 5.08
CA LEU A 116 34.01 2.14 6.20
C LEU A 116 33.81 2.95 7.49
N ASN A 117 33.31 2.32 8.54
CA ASN A 117 33.21 2.97 9.84
C ASN A 117 34.63 3.20 10.39
N LYS A 118 35.08 4.46 10.41
CA LYS A 118 36.43 4.84 10.88
C LYS A 118 36.61 4.69 12.39
N TYR A 119 35.52 4.51 13.14
CA TYR A 119 35.53 4.44 14.60
C TYR A 119 35.53 3.00 15.14
N ASN A 120 35.30 2.00 14.28
CA ASN A 120 35.34 0.58 14.67
C ASN A 120 36.53 -0.14 14.02
N SER A 121 37.34 -0.80 14.84
CA SER A 121 38.50 -1.62 14.42
C SER A 121 38.12 -2.87 13.62
N THR A 122 36.83 -3.17 13.48
CA THR A 122 36.28 -4.35 12.80
C THR A 122 36.14 -4.17 11.28
N GLY A 123 36.31 -2.96 10.73
CA GLY A 123 36.27 -2.72 9.28
C GLY A 123 34.88 -2.82 8.65
N LEU A 124 33.83 -2.64 9.46
CA LEU A 124 32.44 -2.76 9.03
C LEU A 124 32.01 -1.62 8.09
N PHE A 125 31.24 -1.96 7.05
CA PHE A 125 30.59 -1.00 6.18
C PHE A 125 29.24 -0.56 6.75
N VAL A 126 29.04 0.76 6.83
CA VAL A 126 27.81 1.38 7.32
C VAL A 126 27.26 2.33 6.26
N ALA A 127 25.94 2.50 6.26
CA ALA A 127 25.25 3.47 5.42
C ALA A 127 25.78 4.88 5.73
N SER A 128 26.09 5.63 4.68
CA SER A 128 26.69 6.97 4.78
C SER A 128 25.70 8.06 4.39
N SER A 129 24.97 7.83 3.31
CA SER A 129 23.81 8.62 2.89
C SER A 129 22.96 7.88 1.90
N ALA A 130 21.68 8.23 1.83
CA ALA A 130 20.79 7.84 0.75
C ALA A 130 20.52 9.03 -0.18
N THR A 131 20.59 8.79 -1.49
CA THR A 131 20.08 9.71 -2.52
C THR A 131 18.64 9.34 -2.85
N ILE A 132 17.78 10.35 -3.03
CA ILE A 132 16.39 10.18 -3.43
C ILE A 132 16.23 10.60 -4.89
N ASN A 133 15.83 9.66 -5.74
CA ASN A 133 15.53 9.90 -7.14
C ASN A 133 14.01 10.06 -7.32
N TYR A 134 13.56 11.31 -7.32
CA TYR A 134 12.14 11.64 -7.50
C TYR A 134 11.66 11.32 -8.93
N PRO A 135 10.37 10.94 -9.09
CA PRO A 135 9.74 10.81 -10.40
C PRO A 135 9.72 12.15 -11.14
N GLU A 136 9.21 12.16 -12.38
CA GLU A 136 9.11 13.37 -13.20
C GLU A 136 10.46 14.09 -13.39
N ASN A 137 11.55 13.33 -13.38
CA ASN A 137 12.93 13.84 -13.43
C ASN A 137 13.25 14.88 -12.34
N GLY A 138 12.60 14.77 -11.18
CA GLY A 138 12.78 15.72 -10.07
C GLY A 138 11.97 17.01 -10.19
N ASP A 139 10.99 17.10 -11.10
CA ASP A 139 10.06 18.23 -11.16
C ASP A 139 9.09 18.21 -9.96
N THR A 140 9.47 18.93 -8.89
CA THR A 140 8.67 19.01 -7.67
C THR A 140 7.29 19.65 -7.88
N GLU A 141 7.11 20.50 -8.89
CA GLU A 141 5.81 21.12 -9.17
C GLU A 141 4.87 20.10 -9.82
N ALA A 142 5.38 19.30 -10.76
CA ALA A 142 4.62 18.19 -11.33
C ALA A 142 4.18 17.19 -10.25
N ILE A 143 5.05 16.88 -9.29
CA ILE A 143 4.72 15.99 -8.17
C ILE A 143 3.66 16.61 -7.26
N LYS A 144 3.81 17.89 -6.87
CA LYS A 144 2.81 18.61 -6.07
C LYS A 144 1.44 18.65 -6.75
N ASN A 145 1.40 18.82 -8.08
CA ASN A 145 0.15 18.76 -8.82
C ASN A 145 -0.55 17.40 -8.72
N LYS A 146 0.21 16.28 -8.73
CA LYS A 146 -0.36 14.95 -8.50
C LYS A 146 -0.87 14.78 -7.06
N ILE A 147 -0.11 15.26 -6.07
CA ILE A 147 -0.52 15.23 -4.66
C ILE A 147 -1.83 16.00 -4.46
N ASN A 148 -1.92 17.22 -5.02
CA ASN A 148 -3.12 18.04 -4.94
C ASN A 148 -4.32 17.36 -5.62
N PHE A 149 -4.13 16.80 -6.82
CA PHE A 149 -5.18 16.07 -7.53
C PHE A 149 -5.73 14.90 -6.69
N VAL A 150 -4.85 14.11 -6.06
CA VAL A 150 -5.25 12.99 -5.21
C VAL A 150 -6.01 13.49 -3.97
N SER A 151 -5.51 14.55 -3.32
CA SER A 151 -6.17 15.15 -2.16
C SER A 151 -7.56 15.68 -2.50
N GLU A 152 -7.69 16.43 -3.60
CA GLU A 152 -8.97 17.02 -4.05
C GLU A 152 -9.96 15.93 -4.46
N THR A 153 -9.50 14.88 -5.13
CA THR A 153 -10.34 13.74 -5.50
C THR A 153 -10.83 13.02 -4.24
N ALA A 154 -9.95 12.79 -3.26
CA ALA A 154 -10.33 12.21 -1.98
C ALA A 154 -11.36 13.09 -1.23
N ASP A 155 -11.23 14.42 -1.28
CA ASP A 155 -12.22 15.35 -0.71
C ASP A 155 -13.58 15.25 -1.43
N GLN A 156 -13.57 15.06 -2.75
CA GLN A 156 -14.80 14.82 -3.53
C GLN A 156 -15.46 13.49 -3.16
N ILE A 157 -14.67 12.43 -3.01
CA ILE A 157 -15.15 11.11 -2.59
C ILE A 157 -15.87 11.24 -1.24
N ILE A 158 -15.25 11.87 -0.25
CA ILE A 158 -15.86 11.98 1.09
C ILE A 158 -16.93 13.07 1.21
N SER A 159 -17.25 13.80 0.14
CA SER A 159 -18.21 14.93 0.20
C SER A 159 -19.64 14.53 0.57
N GLY A 160 -19.99 13.25 0.45
CA GLY A 160 -21.28 12.70 0.89
C GLY A 160 -21.29 12.20 2.34
N ILE A 161 -20.17 12.27 3.04
CA ILE A 161 -20.06 11.88 4.45
C ILE A 161 -20.51 13.05 5.34
N ASP A 162 -21.33 12.75 6.35
CA ASP A 162 -21.77 13.69 7.38
C ASP A 162 -21.10 13.38 8.73
N ASP A 163 -20.90 14.40 9.56
CA ASP A 163 -20.26 14.27 10.88
C ASP A 163 -21.02 13.36 11.85
N SER A 164 -22.32 13.14 11.63
CA SER A 164 -23.13 12.21 12.43
C SER A 164 -22.90 10.74 12.08
N MET A 165 -22.25 10.44 10.96
CA MET A 165 -21.91 9.07 10.58
C MET A 165 -20.86 8.50 11.52
N SER A 166 -21.10 7.28 11.99
CA SER A 166 -20.12 6.48 12.72
C SER A 166 -18.93 6.12 11.84
N ASP A 167 -17.80 5.76 12.47
CA ASP A 167 -16.61 5.33 11.72
C ASP A 167 -16.89 4.11 10.83
N ILE A 168 -17.80 3.22 11.24
CA ILE A 168 -18.26 2.08 10.41
C ILE A 168 -19.02 2.57 9.17
N GLU A 169 -19.95 3.52 9.33
CA GLU A 169 -20.71 4.06 8.20
C GLU A 169 -19.80 4.84 7.23
N LYS A 170 -18.81 5.57 7.76
CA LYS A 170 -17.78 6.24 6.96
C LYS A 170 -16.92 5.25 6.19
N ALA A 171 -16.45 4.19 6.87
CA ALA A 171 -15.67 3.12 6.28
C ALA A 171 -16.45 2.40 5.16
N LEU A 172 -17.74 2.10 5.38
CA LEU A 172 -18.63 1.49 4.39
C LEU A 172 -18.89 2.42 3.20
N TYR A 173 -19.12 3.71 3.46
CA TYR A 173 -19.35 4.70 2.41
C TYR A 173 -18.17 4.75 1.44
N VAL A 174 -16.94 4.84 1.96
CA VAL A 174 -15.74 4.90 1.11
C VAL A 174 -15.51 3.57 0.41
N HIS A 175 -15.75 2.45 1.08
CA HIS A 175 -15.64 1.11 0.50
C HIS A 175 -16.53 0.99 -0.74
N ASP A 176 -17.81 1.28 -0.58
CA ASP A 176 -18.80 1.20 -1.65
C ASP A 176 -18.52 2.23 -2.74
N TYR A 177 -18.10 3.45 -2.39
CA TYR A 177 -17.75 4.44 -3.38
C TYR A 177 -16.62 3.94 -4.28
N LEU A 178 -15.56 3.38 -3.70
CA LEU A 178 -14.42 2.90 -4.48
C LEU A 178 -14.82 1.73 -5.39
N ALA A 179 -15.53 0.73 -4.87
CA ALA A 179 -15.98 -0.42 -5.66
C ALA A 179 -17.00 -0.04 -6.75
N LEU A 180 -17.83 0.99 -6.54
CA LEU A 180 -18.85 1.40 -7.52
C LEU A 180 -18.35 2.35 -8.61
N ASN A 181 -17.22 3.03 -8.40
CA ASN A 181 -16.73 4.10 -9.29
C ASN A 181 -15.39 3.80 -9.96
N TYR A 182 -14.69 2.77 -9.49
CA TYR A 182 -13.42 2.31 -10.04
C TYR A 182 -13.51 0.83 -10.41
N LYS A 183 -12.55 0.34 -11.20
CA LYS A 183 -12.56 -1.04 -11.72
C LYS A 183 -11.22 -1.72 -11.60
N TYR A 184 -11.24 -2.99 -11.23
CA TYR A 184 -10.04 -3.81 -11.24
C TYR A 184 -9.45 -3.93 -12.66
N ASP A 185 -8.15 -3.71 -12.79
CA ASP A 185 -7.47 -3.85 -14.06
C ASP A 185 -7.06 -5.31 -14.34
N GLU A 186 -7.97 -6.07 -14.93
CA GLU A 186 -7.74 -7.47 -15.31
C GLU A 186 -6.57 -7.67 -16.30
N ARG A 187 -6.11 -6.61 -16.99
CA ARG A 187 -4.99 -6.71 -17.94
C ARG A 187 -3.67 -7.06 -17.25
N ILE A 188 -3.57 -6.88 -15.93
CA ILE A 188 -2.40 -7.30 -15.17
C ILE A 188 -2.15 -8.82 -15.29
N HIS A 189 -3.21 -9.60 -15.51
CA HIS A 189 -3.14 -11.04 -15.72
C HIS A 189 -2.91 -11.45 -17.18
N SER A 190 -2.87 -10.50 -18.11
CA SER A 190 -2.61 -10.80 -19.53
C SER A 190 -1.25 -11.47 -19.69
N SER A 191 -1.14 -12.47 -20.57
CA SER A 191 0.14 -13.06 -20.93
C SER A 191 1.03 -12.14 -21.78
N ASP A 192 0.44 -11.09 -22.38
CA ASP A 192 1.20 -10.11 -23.16
C ASP A 192 1.72 -8.99 -22.23
N PRO A 193 3.04 -8.85 -22.05
CA PRO A 193 3.60 -7.80 -21.20
C PRO A 193 3.31 -6.38 -21.72
N ASN A 194 2.98 -6.21 -23.01
CA ASN A 194 2.61 -4.89 -23.56
C ASN A 194 1.20 -4.45 -23.15
N GLU A 195 0.36 -5.39 -22.71
CA GLU A 195 -0.98 -5.10 -22.19
C GLU A 195 -0.97 -4.76 -20.69
N ARG A 196 0.09 -5.15 -19.97
CA ARG A 196 0.27 -4.87 -18.54
C ARG A 196 0.77 -3.44 -18.35
N SER A 197 -0.11 -2.53 -17.97
CA SER A 197 0.31 -1.16 -17.62
C SER A 197 0.90 -1.11 -16.22
N GLN A 198 2.09 -0.52 -16.06
CA GLN A 198 2.69 -0.22 -14.74
C GLN A 198 1.99 0.94 -14.01
N SER A 199 1.11 1.68 -14.69
CA SER A 199 0.39 2.81 -14.09
C SER A 199 -0.75 2.37 -13.15
N VAL A 200 -1.03 1.07 -13.04
CA VAL A 200 -2.26 0.57 -12.36
C VAL A 200 -2.09 0.41 -10.85
N PHE A 201 -0.88 0.66 -10.33
CA PHE A 201 -0.50 0.40 -8.94
C PHE A 201 -0.59 1.64 -8.04
N ASP A 202 -0.59 2.85 -8.60
CA ASP A 202 -0.61 4.09 -7.81
C ASP A 202 -1.99 4.76 -7.80
N ILE A 203 -2.27 5.45 -6.69
CA ILE A 203 -3.52 6.15 -6.42
C ILE A 203 -3.82 7.28 -7.41
N TYR A 204 -2.81 7.98 -7.94
CA TYR A 204 -3.03 9.08 -8.88
C TYR A 204 -3.59 8.57 -10.21
N ASN A 205 -3.00 7.50 -10.74
CA ASN A 205 -3.49 6.87 -11.95
C ASN A 205 -4.82 6.16 -11.72
N PHE A 206 -5.02 5.54 -10.56
CA PHE A 206 -6.31 4.97 -10.18
C PHE A 206 -7.44 6.01 -10.21
N PHE A 207 -7.23 7.15 -9.55
CA PHE A 207 -8.19 8.25 -9.52
C PHE A 207 -8.41 8.92 -10.87
N SER A 208 -7.37 9.05 -11.69
CA SER A 208 -7.46 9.72 -13.00
C SER A 208 -7.99 8.83 -14.12
N GLN A 209 -7.70 7.53 -14.10
CA GLN A 209 -8.05 6.59 -15.17
C GLN A 209 -9.29 5.75 -14.85
N GLY A 210 -9.70 5.68 -13.57
CA GLY A 210 -10.84 4.87 -13.15
C GLY A 210 -10.54 3.37 -13.03
N THR A 211 -9.26 2.96 -13.13
CA THR A 211 -8.86 1.55 -13.09
C THR A 211 -7.53 1.36 -12.38
N GLY A 212 -7.39 0.25 -11.65
CA GLY A 212 -6.19 -0.07 -10.88
C GLY A 212 -6.24 -1.50 -10.34
N VAL A 213 -5.17 -1.93 -9.68
CA VAL A 213 -5.10 -3.25 -9.01
C VAL A 213 -5.14 -3.12 -7.50
N CYS A 214 -5.07 -4.23 -6.77
CA CYS A 214 -5.22 -4.30 -5.32
C CYS A 214 -4.39 -3.26 -4.54
N GLN A 215 -3.15 -3.01 -4.97
CA GLN A 215 -2.30 -1.98 -4.37
C GLN A 215 -2.89 -0.57 -4.47
N ALA A 216 -3.50 -0.21 -5.60
CA ALA A 216 -4.10 1.10 -5.79
C ALA A 216 -5.38 1.27 -4.96
N TYR A 217 -6.25 0.25 -4.92
CA TYR A 217 -7.43 0.22 -4.05
C TYR A 217 -7.02 0.35 -2.58
N THR A 218 -6.05 -0.45 -2.14
CA THR A 218 -5.55 -0.46 -0.77
C THR A 218 -4.95 0.87 -0.36
N THR A 219 -4.16 1.48 -1.25
CA THR A 219 -3.54 2.79 -1.01
C THR A 219 -4.60 3.90 -0.98
N ALA A 220 -5.58 3.86 -1.88
CA ALA A 220 -6.70 4.81 -1.92
C ALA A 220 -7.54 4.76 -0.65
N TYR A 221 -7.96 3.57 -0.24
CA TYR A 221 -8.74 3.39 0.97
C TYR A 221 -7.96 3.80 2.22
N LYS A 222 -6.68 3.38 2.35
CA LYS A 222 -5.81 3.81 3.46
C LYS A 222 -5.67 5.32 3.49
N TYR A 223 -5.39 5.96 2.35
CA TYR A 223 -5.24 7.42 2.26
C TYR A 223 -6.50 8.15 2.76
N ILE A 224 -7.69 7.74 2.30
CA ILE A 224 -8.95 8.36 2.70
C ILE A 224 -9.24 8.13 4.19
N MET A 225 -9.13 6.89 4.67
CA MET A 225 -9.36 6.57 6.08
C MET A 225 -8.45 7.38 7.00
N GLN A 226 -7.13 7.35 6.74
CA GLN A 226 -6.13 7.94 7.63
C GLN A 226 -6.09 9.47 7.55
N TYR A 227 -6.11 10.05 6.34
CA TYR A 227 -5.86 11.49 6.16
C TYR A 227 -7.12 12.34 6.01
N LYS A 228 -8.24 11.75 5.55
CA LYS A 228 -9.48 12.50 5.36
C LYS A 228 -10.47 12.28 6.49
N LEU A 229 -10.49 11.07 7.06
CA LEU A 229 -11.47 10.68 8.07
C LEU A 229 -10.89 10.50 9.48
N GLY A 230 -9.56 10.44 9.61
CA GLY A 230 -8.88 10.22 10.89
C GLY A 230 -9.09 8.83 11.48
N ILE A 231 -9.48 7.85 10.67
CA ILE A 231 -9.65 6.45 11.05
C ILE A 231 -8.31 5.74 10.82
N PRO A 232 -7.67 5.18 11.86
CA PRO A 232 -6.41 4.47 11.70
C PRO A 232 -6.57 3.30 10.72
N SER A 233 -5.66 3.19 9.76
CA SER A 233 -5.70 2.18 8.71
C SER A 233 -4.30 1.66 8.43
N LYS A 234 -4.14 0.35 8.30
CA LYS A 234 -2.90 -0.36 7.95
C LYS A 234 -3.09 -1.13 6.64
N MET A 235 -1.99 -1.59 6.05
CA MET A 235 -2.05 -2.54 4.95
C MET A 235 -1.76 -3.96 5.46
N ALA A 236 -2.59 -4.91 5.03
CA ALA A 236 -2.29 -6.33 5.08
C ALA A 236 -1.69 -6.73 3.72
N ILE A 237 -0.54 -7.37 3.72
CA ILE A 237 0.20 -7.72 2.50
C ILE A 237 0.52 -9.21 2.55
N SER A 238 0.02 -9.96 1.57
CA SER A 238 0.32 -11.38 1.39
C SER A 238 1.14 -11.60 0.12
N SER A 239 2.42 -11.90 0.28
CA SER A 239 3.30 -12.20 -0.84
C SER A 239 2.96 -13.53 -1.52
N SER A 240 2.44 -14.52 -0.78
CA SER A 240 2.03 -15.80 -1.34
C SER A 240 0.78 -15.68 -2.22
N MET A 241 -0.12 -14.75 -1.89
CA MET A 241 -1.29 -14.43 -2.70
C MET A 241 -1.00 -13.39 -3.80
N GLY A 242 0.09 -12.63 -3.64
CA GLY A 242 0.36 -11.45 -4.45
C GLY A 242 -0.73 -10.39 -4.28
N HIS A 243 -1.24 -10.23 -3.05
CA HIS A 243 -2.42 -9.42 -2.74
C HIS A 243 -2.17 -8.48 -1.56
N ALA A 244 -2.88 -7.35 -1.56
CA ALA A 244 -2.87 -6.39 -0.47
C ALA A 244 -4.28 -5.84 -0.26
N TRP A 245 -4.62 -5.58 1.01
CA TRP A 245 -5.89 -5.01 1.43
C TRP A 245 -5.71 -4.20 2.73
N ASN A 246 -6.79 -3.66 3.29
CA ASN A 246 -6.73 -2.78 4.45
C ASN A 246 -7.11 -3.47 5.76
N ILE A 247 -6.63 -2.91 6.86
CA ILE A 247 -7.13 -3.18 8.20
C ILE A 247 -7.38 -1.85 8.89
N ILE A 248 -8.59 -1.61 9.37
CA ILE A 248 -8.98 -0.35 10.00
C ILE A 248 -9.32 -0.53 11.48
N TYR A 249 -9.05 0.50 12.28
CA TYR A 249 -9.40 0.51 13.69
C TYR A 249 -10.74 1.21 13.90
N VAL A 250 -11.76 0.44 14.23
CA VAL A 250 -13.12 0.95 14.49
C VAL A 250 -13.70 0.28 15.73
N ASN A 251 -14.44 1.05 16.54
CA ASN A 251 -15.04 0.55 17.78
C ASN A 251 -14.08 -0.24 18.70
N GLY A 252 -12.83 0.22 18.80
CA GLY A 252 -11.84 -0.34 19.71
C GLY A 252 -11.13 -1.60 19.23
N ASN A 253 -11.35 -2.05 18.00
CA ASN A 253 -10.73 -3.26 17.44
C ASN A 253 -10.27 -3.03 15.99
N TRP A 254 -9.31 -3.83 15.55
CA TRP A 254 -8.85 -3.86 14.17
C TRP A 254 -9.68 -4.86 13.35
N TYR A 255 -10.08 -4.46 12.14
CA TYR A 255 -10.84 -5.30 11.22
C TYR A 255 -10.32 -5.16 9.80
N HIS A 256 -10.30 -6.26 9.07
CA HIS A 256 -9.96 -6.29 7.66
C HIS A 256 -11.07 -5.68 6.79
N VAL A 257 -10.65 -4.97 5.74
CA VAL A 257 -11.50 -4.46 4.67
C VAL A 257 -10.78 -4.70 3.35
N ASP A 258 -11.35 -5.53 2.49
CA ASP A 258 -10.84 -5.75 1.14
C ASP A 258 -11.82 -5.27 0.06
N VAL A 259 -11.68 -4.00 -0.29
CA VAL A 259 -12.45 -3.36 -1.37
C VAL A 259 -12.22 -4.07 -2.71
N THR A 260 -11.03 -4.65 -2.93
CA THR A 260 -10.66 -5.21 -4.23
C THR A 260 -11.42 -6.51 -4.50
N TRP A 261 -11.52 -7.39 -3.51
CA TRP A 261 -12.26 -8.65 -3.67
C TRP A 261 -13.76 -8.48 -3.46
N ASP A 262 -14.20 -7.37 -2.87
CA ASP A 262 -15.60 -6.98 -2.82
C ASP A 262 -16.07 -6.21 -4.08
N ASP A 263 -15.15 -5.69 -4.89
CA ASP A 263 -15.40 -5.20 -6.26
C ASP A 263 -15.59 -6.38 -7.23
N PRO A 264 -16.79 -6.58 -7.81
CA PRO A 264 -17.06 -7.70 -8.69
C PRO A 264 -16.12 -7.73 -9.91
N THR A 265 -15.53 -8.89 -10.20
CA THR A 265 -14.72 -9.09 -11.41
C THR A 265 -15.29 -10.23 -12.25
N PRO A 266 -15.67 -10.03 -13.53
CA PRO A 266 -15.68 -8.75 -14.26
C PRO A 266 -16.60 -7.70 -13.63
N ASP A 267 -16.25 -6.42 -13.80
CA ASP A 267 -17.00 -5.29 -13.25
C ASP A 267 -18.49 -5.35 -13.61
N MET A 268 -19.33 -5.12 -12.60
CA MET A 268 -20.77 -5.09 -12.69
C MET A 268 -21.31 -3.75 -12.19
N GLU A 269 -21.54 -2.83 -13.13
CA GLU A 269 -22.00 -1.46 -12.83
C GLU A 269 -23.15 -1.44 -11.80
N GLY A 270 -22.95 -0.68 -10.72
CA GLY A 270 -23.93 -0.53 -9.64
C GLY A 270 -23.98 -1.69 -8.65
N THR A 271 -23.02 -2.62 -8.69
CA THR A 271 -22.91 -3.77 -7.78
C THR A 271 -21.64 -3.69 -6.95
N VAL A 272 -21.76 -3.98 -5.66
CA VAL A 272 -20.66 -4.11 -4.71
C VAL A 272 -21.00 -5.27 -3.76
N ASN A 273 -20.01 -6.08 -3.40
CA ASN A 273 -20.15 -7.11 -2.37
C ASN A 273 -19.64 -6.58 -1.01
N HIS A 274 -19.86 -7.35 0.05
CA HIS A 274 -19.37 -7.02 1.40
C HIS A 274 -18.88 -8.28 2.12
N ASN A 275 -18.37 -9.24 1.37
CA ASN A 275 -17.90 -10.51 1.91
C ASN A 275 -16.66 -10.31 2.78
N TYR A 276 -15.88 -9.26 2.50
CA TYR A 276 -14.59 -8.96 3.13
C TYR A 276 -14.58 -7.61 3.86
N PHE A 277 -15.77 -7.09 4.20
CA PHE A 277 -15.92 -5.85 4.95
C PHE A 277 -16.02 -6.08 6.46
N LEU A 278 -15.13 -5.46 7.22
CA LEU A 278 -15.02 -5.54 8.69
C LEU A 278 -14.88 -6.97 9.23
N MET A 279 -14.04 -7.77 8.59
CA MET A 279 -13.75 -9.14 9.06
C MET A 279 -12.72 -9.14 10.19
N SER A 280 -12.88 -10.04 11.16
CA SER A 280 -11.78 -10.39 12.08
C SER A 280 -10.74 -11.25 11.37
N ASP A 281 -9.53 -11.38 11.93
CA ASP A 281 -8.47 -12.26 11.41
C ASP A 281 -8.98 -13.70 11.19
N GLU A 282 -9.74 -14.26 12.15
CA GLU A 282 -10.30 -15.61 12.03
C GLU A 282 -11.28 -15.73 10.85
N ALA A 283 -12.14 -14.73 10.68
CA ALA A 283 -13.10 -14.72 9.58
C ALA A 283 -12.39 -14.51 8.23
N MET A 284 -11.36 -13.67 8.20
CA MET A 284 -10.54 -13.44 7.00
C MET A 284 -9.82 -14.72 6.57
N LEU A 285 -9.21 -15.46 7.51
CA LEU A 285 -8.58 -16.77 7.28
C LEU A 285 -9.55 -17.82 6.75
N ALA A 286 -10.79 -17.78 7.21
CA ALA A 286 -11.82 -18.71 6.75
C ALA A 286 -12.32 -18.41 5.31
N ASN A 287 -12.01 -17.23 4.76
CA ASN A 287 -12.43 -16.79 3.43
C ASN A 287 -11.20 -16.50 2.53
N ASP A 288 -10.36 -17.52 2.36
CA ASP A 288 -9.25 -17.63 1.39
C ASP A 288 -8.06 -16.65 1.57
N HIS A 289 -8.13 -15.70 2.49
CA HIS A 289 -6.99 -14.85 2.82
C HIS A 289 -6.02 -15.53 3.78
N HIS A 290 -4.73 -15.42 3.53
CA HIS A 290 -3.71 -16.12 4.31
C HIS A 290 -2.34 -15.46 4.19
N ASP A 291 -1.43 -15.83 5.09
CA ASP A 291 -0.01 -15.47 5.10
C ASP A 291 0.27 -13.95 4.97
N TRP A 292 -0.58 -13.10 5.55
CA TRP A 292 -0.33 -11.66 5.51
C TRP A 292 0.63 -11.22 6.60
N ARG A 293 1.43 -10.20 6.27
CA ARG A 293 2.07 -9.32 7.25
C ARG A 293 1.32 -7.98 7.30
N ILE A 294 1.53 -7.25 8.38
CA ILE A 294 1.02 -5.89 8.55
C ILE A 294 2.13 -4.90 8.17
N SER A 295 1.79 -3.76 7.55
CA SER A 295 2.76 -2.73 7.16
C SER A 295 3.52 -2.06 8.32
N ASP A 296 3.06 -2.27 9.55
CA ASP A 296 3.50 -1.53 10.73
C ASP A 296 4.15 -2.44 11.80
N ASP A 297 4.28 -3.74 11.50
CA ASP A 297 4.76 -4.78 12.42
C ASP A 297 6.06 -5.44 11.90
#